data_AF-A0A8J8AIC6-F1
#
_entry.id   AF-A0A8J8AIC6-F1
#
_cell.length_a   1.000
_cell.length_b   1.000
_cell.length_c   1.000
_cell.angle_alpha   90.00
_cell.angle_beta   90.00
_cell.angle_gamma   90.00
#
_symmetry.space_group_name_H-M   'P 1'
#
loop_
_entity.id
_entity.type
_entity.pdbx_description
1 polymer ?
#
loop_
_entity_poly.entity_id
_entity_poly.type
_entity_poly.pdbx_seq_one_letter_code
_entity_poly.pdbx_strand_id
1 'polypeptide(L)'
;MYDVEGVVEALSKLSYEEVLAYWIASELEEARFYRELARRARNLGLGEELVKTFEKLAQDSISHARDLESTAFDQARQPPREQANSPPKRRS
;
A
#
# COMPACT_ATOMS: atom_id res chain seq x y z
N MET A 1 2.75 -12.03 -17.86
CA MET A 1 1.51 -11.96 -17.06
C MET A 1 1.93 -12.13 -15.62
N TYR A 2 1.55 -11.21 -14.72
CA TYR A 2 1.90 -11.36 -13.31
C TYR A 2 1.26 -12.63 -12.76
N ASP A 3 2.00 -13.35 -11.92
CA ASP A 3 1.50 -14.53 -11.18
C ASP A 3 0.62 -14.03 -10.03
N VAL A 4 -0.63 -13.73 -10.36
CA VAL A 4 -1.59 -13.17 -9.41
C VAL A 4 -1.88 -14.19 -8.32
N GLU A 5 -2.01 -15.47 -8.69
CA GLU A 5 -2.22 -16.57 -7.74
C GLU A 5 -1.07 -16.66 -6.73
N GLY A 6 0.19 -16.61 -7.19
CA GLY A 6 1.35 -16.64 -6.31
C GLY A 6 1.44 -15.45 -5.35
N VAL A 7 1.07 -14.25 -5.81
CA VAL A 7 1.01 -13.05 -4.96
C VAL A 7 -0.07 -13.20 -3.88
N VAL A 8 -1.27 -13.64 -4.25
CA VAL A 8 -2.37 -13.85 -3.28
C VAL A 8 -1.98 -14.92 -2.25
N GLU A 9 -1.37 -16.01 -2.69
CA GLU A 9 -0.91 -17.07 -1.78
C GLU A 9 0.16 -16.56 -0.80
N ALA A 10 1.12 -15.77 -1.27
CA ALA A 10 2.14 -15.17 -0.42
C ALA A 10 1.54 -14.20 0.61
N LEU A 11 0.62 -13.31 0.18
CA LEU A 11 -0.05 -12.36 1.06
C LEU A 11 -0.95 -13.04 2.10
N SER A 12 -1.56 -14.18 1.76
CA SER A 12 -2.42 -14.94 2.70
C SER A 12 -1.68 -15.46 3.94
N LYS A 13 -0.35 -15.51 3.90
CA LYS A 13 0.52 -15.99 4.98
C LYS A 13 0.99 -14.87 5.91
N LEU A 14 0.68 -13.62 5.60
CA LEU A 14 1.12 -12.43 6.32
C LEU A 14 0.04 -11.91 7.29
N SER A 15 0.48 -11.27 8.37
CA SER A 15 -0.41 -10.49 9.23
C SER A 15 -0.94 -9.27 8.50
N TYR A 16 -2.00 -8.65 9.03
CA TYR A 16 -2.53 -7.41 8.47
C TYR A 16 -1.47 -6.30 8.40
N GLU A 17 -0.66 -6.14 9.45
CA GLU A 17 0.43 -5.19 9.52
C GLU A 17 1.53 -5.49 8.48
N GLU A 18 1.87 -6.76 8.30
CA GLU A 18 2.85 -7.19 7.29
C GLU A 18 2.35 -6.94 5.88
N VAL A 19 1.07 -7.18 5.60
CA VAL A 19 0.43 -6.85 4.32
C VAL A 19 0.45 -5.33 4.08
N LEU A 20 0.10 -4.52 5.07
CA LEU A 20 0.17 -3.06 4.94
C LEU A 20 1.60 -2.57 4.69
N ALA A 21 2.58 -3.09 5.41
CA ALA A 21 3.99 -2.74 5.22
C ALA A 21 4.47 -3.09 3.81
N TYR A 22 4.05 -4.25 3.28
CA TYR A 22 4.33 -4.65 1.90
C TYR A 22 3.77 -3.66 0.87
N TRP A 23 2.51 -3.24 1.03
CA TRP A 23 1.87 -2.28 0.12
C TRP A 23 2.48 -0.88 0.22
N ILE A 24 2.77 -0.39 1.43
CA ILE A 24 3.46 0.90 1.63
C ILE A 24 4.83 0.88 0.95
N ALA A 25 5.60 -0.21 1.11
CA ALA A 25 6.90 -0.34 0.47
C ALA A 25 6.79 -0.32 -1.06
N SER A 26 5.76 -0.98 -1.61
CA SER A 26 5.48 -1.02 -3.04
C SER A 26 5.14 0.36 -3.60
N GLU A 27 4.27 1.12 -2.94
CA GLU A 27 3.92 2.50 -3.32
C GLU A 27 5.16 3.43 -3.29
N LEU A 28 6.03 3.28 -2.29
CA LEU A 28 7.27 4.04 -2.21
C LEU A 28 8.27 3.65 -3.31
N GLU A 29 8.31 2.37 -3.71
CA GLU A 29 9.11 1.91 -4.84
C GLU A 29 8.59 2.47 -6.16
N GLU A 30 7.29 2.42 -6.38
CA GLU A 30 6.64 2.97 -7.56
C GLU A 30 6.89 4.50 -7.66
N ALA A 31 6.80 5.23 -6.56
CA ALA A 31 7.15 6.65 -6.52
C ALA A 31 8.61 6.92 -6.93
N ARG A 32 9.55 6.08 -6.48
CA ARG A 32 10.97 6.18 -6.89
C ARG A 32 11.13 5.88 -8.38
N PHE A 33 10.44 4.87 -8.88
CA PHE A 33 10.45 4.49 -10.29
C PHE A 33 9.94 5.64 -11.18
N TYR A 34 8.79 6.23 -10.86
CA TYR A 34 8.25 7.36 -11.62
C TYR A 34 9.15 8.60 -11.58
N ARG A 35 9.78 8.91 -10.44
CA ARG A 35 10.78 10.00 -10.37
C ARG A 35 11.96 9.76 -11.31
N GLU A 36 12.43 8.52 -11.39
CA GLU A 36 13.51 8.14 -12.29
C GLU A 36 13.08 8.25 -13.76
N LEU A 37 11.84 7.86 -14.09
CA LEU A 37 11.28 8.07 -15.43
C LEU A 37 11.18 9.54 -15.79
N ALA A 38 10.68 10.40 -14.89
CA ALA A 38 10.65 11.85 -15.09
C ALA A 38 12.04 12.42 -15.36
N ARG A 39 13.04 12.01 -14.57
CA ARG A 39 14.43 12.42 -14.74
C ARG A 39 14.99 12.00 -16.10
N ARG A 40 14.77 10.75 -16.51
CA ARG A 40 15.23 10.24 -17.81
C ARG A 40 14.54 10.92 -18.98
N ALA A 41 13.23 11.11 -18.91
CA ALA A 41 12.46 11.80 -19.93
C ALA A 41 12.96 13.23 -20.13
N ARG A 42 13.25 13.95 -19.03
CA ARG A 42 13.88 15.28 -19.08
C ARG A 42 15.26 15.25 -19.73
N ASN A 43 16.11 14.30 -19.36
CA ASN A 43 17.46 14.18 -19.92
C ASN A 43 17.48 13.83 -21.42
N LEU A 44 16.45 13.12 -21.89
CA LEU A 44 16.28 12.78 -23.30
C LEU A 44 15.59 13.88 -24.10
N GLY A 45 15.20 14.99 -23.47
CA GLY A 45 14.47 16.08 -24.12
C GLY A 45 13.06 15.67 -24.57
N LEU A 46 12.46 14.66 -23.93
CA LEU A 46 11.06 14.30 -24.20
C LEU A 46 10.12 15.41 -23.71
N GLY A 47 8.91 15.42 -24.24
CA GLY A 47 7.93 16.49 -23.99
C GLY A 47 7.68 16.74 -22.51
N GLU A 48 7.52 18.02 -22.16
CA GLU A 48 7.33 18.48 -20.77
C GLU A 48 6.10 17.84 -20.11
N GLU A 49 5.02 17.63 -20.87
CA GLU A 49 3.81 16.97 -20.39
C GLU A 49 4.06 15.52 -19.95
N LEU A 50 4.95 14.79 -20.63
CA LEU A 50 5.34 13.44 -20.21
C LEU A 50 6.13 13.46 -18.90
N VAL A 51 7.04 14.44 -18.74
CA VAL A 51 7.80 14.63 -17.49
C VAL A 51 6.84 14.94 -16.34
N LYS A 52 5.92 15.89 -16.52
CA LYS A 52 4.90 16.25 -15.52
C LYS A 52 4.01 15.08 -15.17
N THR A 53 3.65 14.25 -16.14
CA THR A 53 2.85 13.03 -15.92
C THR A 53 3.57 12.09 -14.96
N PHE A 54 4.85 11.80 -15.19
CA PHE A 54 5.63 10.96 -14.28
C PHE A 54 5.82 11.59 -12.90
N GLU A 55 6.04 12.90 -12.81
CA GLU A 55 6.12 13.58 -11.51
C GLU A 55 4.81 13.49 -10.73
N LYS A 56 3.67 13.63 -11.41
CA LYS A 56 2.34 13.49 -10.81
C LYS A 56 2.11 12.06 -10.31
N LEU A 57 2.41 11.05 -11.12
CA LEU A 57 2.30 9.64 -10.71
C LEU A 57 3.17 9.33 -9.48
N ALA A 58 4.40 9.86 -9.44
CA ALA A 58 5.25 9.71 -8.25
C ALA A 58 4.64 10.32 -6.99
N GLN A 59 3.98 11.48 -7.13
CA GLN A 59 3.32 12.17 -6.02
C GLN A 59 2.05 11.43 -5.56
N ASP A 60 1.34 10.80 -6.50
CA ASP A 60 0.15 10.02 -6.20
C ASP A 60 0.52 8.75 -5.40
N SER A 61 1.54 8.00 -5.82
CA SER A 61 2.03 6.85 -5.04
C SER A 61 2.51 7.22 -3.63
N ILE A 62 3.15 8.40 -3.45
CA ILE A 62 3.50 8.90 -2.10
C ILE A 62 2.25 9.18 -1.25
N SER A 63 1.19 9.69 -1.88
CA SER A 63 -0.06 9.96 -1.18
C SER A 63 -0.73 8.66 -0.74
N HIS A 64 -0.76 7.64 -1.61
CA HIS A 64 -1.28 6.32 -1.27
C HIS A 64 -0.52 5.66 -0.12
N ALA A 65 0.83 5.74 -0.11
CA ALA A 65 1.63 5.25 1.00
C ALA A 65 1.22 5.89 2.35
N ARG A 66 0.97 7.21 2.35
CA ARG A 66 0.53 7.94 3.55
C ARG A 66 -0.89 7.55 3.99
N ASP A 67 -1.79 7.30 3.05
CA ASP A 67 -3.15 6.86 3.36
C ASP A 67 -3.14 5.46 4.01
N LEU A 68 -2.26 4.57 3.54
CA LEU A 68 -2.03 3.27 4.15
C LEU A 68 -1.40 3.38 5.55
N GLU A 69 -0.42 4.26 5.74
CA GLU A 69 0.16 4.54 7.07
C GLU A 69 -0.90 5.06 8.05
N SER A 70 -1.79 5.95 7.61
CA SER A 70 -2.90 6.45 8.42
C SER A 70 -3.84 5.31 8.84
N THR A 71 -4.14 4.40 7.91
CA THR A 71 -4.99 3.23 8.18
C THR A 71 -4.35 2.30 9.23
N ALA A 72 -3.04 2.06 9.12
CA ALA A 72 -2.30 1.27 10.11
C ALA A 72 -2.39 1.88 11.52
N PHE A 73 -2.22 3.21 11.59
CA PHE A 73 -2.27 3.95 12.84
C PHE A 73 -3.65 3.96 13.49
N ASP A 74 -4.72 4.10 12.69
CA ASP A 74 -6.09 4.08 13.19
C ASP A 74 -6.48 2.70 13.74
N GLN A 75 -6.01 1.60 13.13
CA GLN A 75 -6.20 0.26 13.68
C GLN A 75 -5.47 0.07 15.01
N ALA A 76 -4.22 0.52 15.12
CA ALA A 76 -3.45 0.42 16.36
C ALA A 76 -4.11 1.17 17.54
N ARG A 77 -4.99 2.12 17.25
CA ARG A 77 -5.75 2.89 18.24
C ARG A 77 -7.08 2.25 18.65
N GLN A 78 -7.61 1.29 17.91
CA GLN A 78 -8.84 0.59 18.30
C GLN A 78 -8.51 -0.53 19.30
N PRO A 79 -9.24 -0.65 20.43
CA PRO A 79 -9.07 -1.78 21.32
C PRO A 79 -9.41 -3.08 20.58
N PRO A 80 -8.76 -4.22 20.91
CA PRO A 80 -9.06 -5.50 20.27
C PRO A 80 -10.57 -5.77 20.38
N ARG A 81 -11.24 -6.04 19.26
CA ARG A 81 -12.63 -6.49 19.31
C ARG A 81 -12.66 -7.82 20.04
N GLU A 82 -13.09 -7.81 21.30
CA GLU A 82 -13.42 -9.03 22.03
C GLU A 82 -14.38 -9.85 21.17
N GLN A 83 -14.04 -11.11 20.92
CA GLN A 83 -14.90 -12.04 20.22
C GLN A 83 -16.18 -12.20 21.04
N ALA A 84 -17.22 -11.44 20.68
CA ALA A 84 -18.56 -11.54 21.21
C ALA A 84 -19.20 -12.84 20.71
N ASN A 85 -18.73 -13.98 21.23
CA ASN A 85 -19.33 -15.30 21.07
C ASN A 85 -19.07 -16.12 22.33
N SER A 86 -19.66 -15.68 23.45
CA SER A 86 -19.96 -16.58 24.56
C SER A 86 -21.46 -16.88 24.53
N PRO A 87 -21.89 -18.13 24.30
CA PRO A 87 -23.31 -18.47 24.36
C PRO A 87 -23.81 -18.33 25.81
N PRO A 88 -25.07 -17.93 26.03
CA PRO A 88 -25.58 -17.71 27.36
C PRO A 88 -25.55 -19.02 28.15
N LYS A 89 -24.84 -19.03 29.29
CA LYS A 89 -24.88 -20.14 30.25
C LYS A 89 -26.34 -20.33 30.69
N ARG A 90 -26.99 -21.39 30.21
CA ARG A 90 -28.24 -21.88 30.79
C ARG A 90 -27.93 -22.28 32.23
N ARG A 91 -28.47 -21.53 33.19
CA ARG A 91 -28.50 -21.94 34.60
C ARG A 91 -29.56 -23.04 34.73
N SER A 92 -29.10 -24.18 35.25
CA SER A 92 -29.90 -25.32 35.69
C SER A 92 -30.75 -24.97 36.92
#